data_AF-A0A351Y469-F1
#
_entry.id   AF-A0A351Y469-F1
#
_cell.length_a   1.000
_cell.length_b   1.000
_cell.length_c   1.000
_cell.angle_alpha   90.00
_cell.angle_beta   90.00
_cell.angle_gamma   90.00
#
_symmetry.space_group_name_H-M   'P 1'
#
loop_
_entity.id
_entity.type
_entity.pdbx_description
1 polymer ?
#
loop_
_entity_poly.entity_id
_entity_poly.type
_entity_poly.pdbx_seq_one_letter_code
_entity_poly.pdbx_strand_id
1 'polypeptide(L)' 'MPEAEQKYLAGAGGQYDSLNVYHQIKEKRSSKGIIFEDMSQAVIKYPELVKKHFMKLVPAHDHMFAALHGAVWS' A
#
# COMPACT_ATOMS: atom_id res chain seq x y z
N MET A 1 2.24 21.99 29.47
CA MET A 1 1.88 22.92 28.38
C MET A 1 0.36 23.01 28.33
N PRO A 2 -0.24 24.21 28.21
CA PRO A 2 -1.65 24.46 28.51
C PRO A 2 -2.59 23.87 27.45
N GLU A 3 -3.74 23.35 27.89
CA GLU A 3 -4.72 22.54 27.13
C GLU A 3 -5.20 23.14 25.80
N ALA A 4 -5.06 24.45 25.60
CA ALA A 4 -5.36 25.13 24.35
C ALA A 4 -4.43 24.72 23.19
N GLU A 5 -3.18 24.35 23.47
CA GLU A 5 -2.21 23.92 22.45
C GLU A 5 -2.46 22.46 22.00
N GLN A 6 -2.97 21.59 22.89
CA GLN A 6 -3.33 20.21 22.55
C GLN A 6 -4.44 20.14 21.49
N LYS A 7 -5.42 21.04 21.55
CA LYS A 7 -6.57 21.02 20.64
C LYS A 7 -6.20 21.45 19.21
N TYR A 8 -5.16 22.26 19.05
CA TYR A 8 -4.63 22.67 17.74
C TYR A 8 -3.74 21.59 17.11
N LEU A 9 -3.00 20.83 17.94
CA LEU A 9 -2.14 19.73 17.49
C LEU A 9 -2.89 18.42 17.19
N ALA A 10 -4.15 18.30 17.63
CA ALA A 10 -4.99 17.13 17.34
C ALA A 10 -5.23 16.91 15.83
N GLY A 11 -5.11 17.96 15.00
CA GLY A 11 -5.14 17.84 13.53
C GLY A 11 -3.87 17.21 12.92
N ALA A 12 -2.75 17.24 13.65
CA ALA A 12 -1.49 16.59 13.27
C ALA A 12 -1.33 15.19 13.88
N GLY A 13 -2.18 14.81 14.84
CA GLY A 13 -2.15 13.50 15.52
C GLY A 13 -2.66 12.32 14.67
N GLY A 14 -3.44 12.59 13.60
CA GLY A 14 -3.99 11.53 12.74
C GLY A 14 -2.94 10.74 11.96
N GLN A 15 -1.77 11.32 11.69
CA GLN A 15 -0.67 10.61 11.02
C GLN A 15 0.02 9.60 11.95
N TYR A 16 0.11 9.87 13.25
CA TYR A 16 0.77 8.99 14.22
C TYR A 16 -0.06 7.74 14.55
N ASP A 17 -1.39 7.88 14.64
CA ASP A 17 -2.28 6.75 14.93
C ASP A 17 -2.40 5.78 13.73
N SER A 18 -2.28 6.32 12.52
CA SER A 18 -2.37 5.54 11.28
C SER A 18 -1.27 4.49 11.16
N LEU A 19 -0.04 4.79 11.58
CA LEU A 19 1.09 3.86 11.49
C LEU A 19 0.91 2.65 12.42
N ASN A 20 0.52 2.87 13.68
CA ASN A 20 0.31 1.77 14.62
C ASN A 20 -0.84 0.86 14.18
N VAL A 21 -1.92 1.43 13.66
CA VAL A 21 -3.04 0.67 13.08
C VAL A 21 -2.57 -0.14 11.86
N TYR A 22 -1.79 0.48 10.97
CA TYR A 22 -1.26 -0.18 9.77
C TYR A 22 -0.35 -1.37 10.12
N HIS A 23 0.53 -1.21 11.11
CA HIS A 23 1.40 -2.28 11.60
C HIS A 23 0.62 -3.45 12.21
N GLN A 24 -0.36 -3.17 13.08
CA GLN A 24 -1.18 -4.23 13.68
C GLN A 24 -2.00 -5.01 12.63
N ILE A 25 -2.50 -4.32 11.60
CA ILE A 25 -3.24 -4.95 10.50
C ILE A 25 -2.31 -5.84 9.68
N LYS A 26 -1.09 -5.36 9.39
CA LYS A 26 -0.10 -6.13 8.63
C LYS A 26 0.30 -7.41 9.36
N GLU A 27 0.54 -7.35 10.68
CA GLU A 27 0.85 -8.52 11.50
C GLU A 27 -0.32 -9.53 11.58
N LYS A 28 -1.54 -9.06 11.88
CA LYS A 28 -2.73 -9.91 11.97
C LYS A 28 -3.09 -10.61 10.65
N ARG A 29 -2.74 -10.00 9.52
CA ARG A 29 -2.95 -10.58 8.18
C ARG A 29 -1.83 -11.56 7.82
N SER A 30 -0.59 -11.20 8.14
CA SER A 30 0.57 -12.06 7.91
C SER A 30 0.44 -13.42 8.63
N SER A 31 -0.09 -13.44 9.85
CA SER A 31 -0.34 -14.70 10.58
C SER A 31 -1.34 -15.65 9.91
N LYS A 32 -2.14 -15.14 8.96
CA LYS A 32 -3.07 -15.93 8.13
C LYS A 32 -2.49 -16.27 6.74
N GLY A 33 -1.20 -16.00 6.51
CA GLY A 33 -0.54 -16.16 5.22
C GLY A 33 -0.90 -15.08 4.20
N ILE A 34 -1.52 -13.97 4.61
CA ILE A 34 -1.89 -12.88 3.71
C ILE A 34 -0.70 -11.93 3.55
N ILE A 35 -0.25 -11.74 2.31
CA ILE A 35 0.75 -10.74 1.96
C ILE A 35 0.04 -9.39 1.82
N PHE A 36 0.20 -8.52 2.81
CA PHE A 36 -0.29 -7.14 2.77
C PHE A 36 0.91 -6.20 2.63
N GLU A 37 1.22 -5.83 1.39
CA GLU A 37 2.42 -5.08 1.04
C GLU A 37 2.16 -4.12 -0.12
N ASP A 38 2.87 -3.00 -0.14
CA ASP A 38 2.82 -2.05 -1.24
C ASP A 38 3.48 -2.65 -2.49
N MET A 39 2.97 -2.33 -3.68
CA MET A 39 3.45 -2.95 -4.91
C MET A 39 4.94 -2.73 -5.17
N SER A 40 5.48 -1.55 -4.82
CA SER A 40 6.91 -1.22 -4.92
C SER A 40 7.79 -2.15 -4.09
N GLN A 41 7.27 -2.65 -2.97
CA GLN A 41 7.95 -3.63 -2.12
C GLN A 41 7.64 -5.06 -2.57
N ALA A 42 6.42 -5.32 -3.05
CA ALA A 42 6.00 -6.62 -3.53
C ALA A 42 6.82 -7.11 -4.74
N VAL A 43 7.16 -6.21 -5.67
CA VAL A 43 8.03 -6.56 -6.82
C VAL A 43 9.43 -7.00 -6.41
N ILE A 44 9.94 -6.52 -5.27
CA ILE A 44 11.27 -6.87 -4.74
C ILE A 44 11.18 -8.16 -3.91
N LYS A 45 10.22 -8.25 -3.00
CA LYS A 45 10.11 -9.36 -2.02
C LYS A 45 9.44 -10.60 -2.60
N TYR A 46 8.53 -10.43 -3.56
CA TYR A 46 7.71 -11.48 -4.14
C TYR A 46 7.65 -11.41 -5.68
N PRO A 47 8.81 -11.33 -6.37
CA PRO A 47 8.86 -11.09 -7.82
C PRO A 47 8.11 -12.16 -8.62
N GLU A 48 8.19 -13.42 -8.21
CA GLU A 48 7.53 -14.54 -8.88
C GLU A 48 6.00 -14.44 -8.83
N LEU A 49 5.45 -14.00 -7.68
CA LEU A 49 4.00 -13.79 -7.53
C LEU A 49 3.54 -12.61 -8.39
N VAL A 50 4.26 -11.49 -8.34
CA VAL A 50 3.89 -10.33 -9.13
C VAL A 50 3.99 -10.65 -10.62
N LYS A 51 5.08 -11.24 -11.10
CA LYS A 51 5.25 -11.62 -12.51
C LYS A 51 4.18 -12.58 -13.01
N LYS A 52 3.73 -13.50 -12.15
CA LYS A 52 2.67 -14.47 -12.49
C LYS A 52 1.33 -13.79 -12.75
N HIS A 53 1.00 -12.71 -12.03
CA HIS A 53 -0.34 -12.13 -12.02
C HIS A 53 -0.46 -10.75 -12.66
N PHE A 54 0.62 -9.95 -12.66
CA PHE A 54 0.62 -8.58 -13.17
C PHE A 54 0.27 -8.56 -14.65
N MET A 55 -0.70 -7.70 -15.00
CA MET A 55 -1.22 -7.50 -16.36
C MET A 55 -1.64 -8.76 -17.12
N LYS A 56 -2.08 -9.81 -16.41
CA LYS A 56 -2.66 -11.00 -17.06
C LYS A 56 -4.13 -10.85 -17.40
N LEU A 57 -4.90 -10.28 -16.46
CA LEU A 57 -6.34 -10.07 -16.64
C LEU A 57 -6.64 -8.80 -17.46
N VAL A 58 -5.83 -7.75 -17.24
CA VAL A 58 -5.88 -6.50 -18.00
C VAL A 58 -4.52 -6.33 -18.69
N PRO A 59 -4.38 -6.80 -19.95
CA PRO A 59 -3.13 -6.73 -20.69
C PRO A 59 -2.76 -5.30 -21.08
N ALA A 60 -1.47 -5.06 -21.33
CA ALA A 60 -0.99 -3.73 -21.74
C ALA A 60 -1.54 -3.27 -23.11
N HIS A 61 -2.02 -4.20 -23.93
CA HIS A 61 -2.59 -3.89 -25.25
C HIS A 61 -4.12 -3.69 -25.23
N ASP A 62 -4.76 -3.71 -24.05
CA ASP A 62 -6.21 -3.57 -23.93
C ASP A 62 -6.66 -2.15 -24.35
N HIS A 63 -6.08 -1.11 -23.74
CA HIS A 63 -6.29 0.28 -24.15
C HIS A 63 -5.13 1.18 -23.68
N MET A 64 -5.14 2.45 -24.13
CA MET A 64 -4.08 3.42 -23.87
C MET A 64 -3.72 3.57 -22.38
N PHE A 65 -4.71 3.65 -21.48
CA PHE A 65 -4.43 3.73 -20.03
C PHE A 65 -3.86 2.43 -19.43
N ALA A 66 -4.23 1.25 -19.94
CA ALA A 66 -3.63 -0.01 -19.50
C ALA A 66 -2.16 -0.08 -19.92
N ALA A 67 -1.86 0.34 -21.15
CA ALA A 67 -0.48 0.48 -21.63
C ALA A 67 0.33 1.44 -20.75
N LEU A 68 -0.25 2.61 -20.42
CA LEU A 68 0.39 3.59 -19.55
C LEU A 68 0.65 3.02 -18.14
N HIS A 69 -0.34 2.40 -17.51
CA HIS A 69 -0.17 1.78 -16.20
C HIS A 69 0.95 0.72 -16.22
N GLY A 70 0.98 -0.12 -17.26
CA GLY A 70 2.04 -1.12 -17.43
C GLY A 70 3.44 -0.53 -17.63
N ALA A 71 3.53 0.64 -18.28
CA ALA A 71 4.81 1.29 -18.58
C ALA A 71 5.37 2.10 -17.40
N VAL A 72 4.52 2.86 -16.69
CA VAL A 72 4.99 3.84 -15.69
C VAL A 72 4.49 3.59 -14.27
N TRP A 73 3.69 2.54 -14.04
CA TRP A 73 3.12 2.24 -12.74
C TRP A 73 2.33 3.45 -12.17
N SER A 74 1.18 3.75 -12.77
CA SER A 74 0.29 4.84 -12.35
C SER A 74 -0.52 4.53 -11.10
#